data_AF-A0A101I4U1-F1
#
_entry.id   AF-A0A101I4U1-F1
#
_cell.length_a   1.000
_cell.length_b   1.000
_cell.length_c   1.000
_cell.angle_alpha   90.00
_cell.angle_beta   90.00
_cell.angle_gamma   90.00
#
_symmetry.space_group_name_H-M   'P 1'
#
loop_
_entity.id
_entity.type
_entity.pdbx_description
1 polymer ?
#
loop_
_entity_poly.entity_id
_entity_poly.type
_entity_poly.pdbx_seq_one_letter_code
_entity_poly.pdbx_strand_id
1 'polypeptide(L)'
;AAKDKKTAEEAADLVKIEVEELRPVLTIEDALKDEVLVHGKSNIGVSKKIRKGNPSGYFENCELVFEGEFYAHYQEQAYMETQGVIVVPDIDYGYTVYGTMQCPYYVQGALSHVLGIPMSRVRVIQTETGGAFGGNPTISKGLRN
;
A
#
# COMPACT_ATOMS: atom_id res chain seq x y z
N ALA A 1 7.25 -21.38 -6.18
CA ALA A 1 6.01 -22.21 -6.17
C ALA A 1 6.38 -23.65 -5.81
N ALA A 2 5.52 -24.37 -5.10
CA ALA A 2 5.72 -25.76 -4.73
C ALA A 2 4.37 -26.51 -4.74
N LYS A 3 4.42 -27.85 -4.61
CA LYS A 3 3.23 -28.73 -4.65
C LYS A 3 2.31 -28.60 -3.42
N ASP A 4 2.84 -28.13 -2.30
CA ASP A 4 2.10 -27.91 -1.06
C ASP A 4 2.76 -26.81 -0.22
N LYS A 5 2.02 -26.31 0.78
CA LYS A 5 2.46 -25.19 1.65
C LYS A 5 3.75 -25.51 2.38
N LYS A 6 3.85 -26.71 2.97
CA LYS A 6 5.02 -27.14 3.75
C LYS A 6 6.28 -27.12 2.89
N THR A 7 6.22 -27.67 1.69
CA THR A 7 7.36 -27.67 0.74
C THR A 7 7.72 -26.25 0.32
N ALA A 8 6.74 -25.34 0.18
CA ALA A 8 7.01 -23.94 -0.16
C ALA A 8 7.74 -23.20 0.97
N GLU A 9 7.35 -23.44 2.23
CA GLU A 9 8.00 -22.89 3.42
C GLU A 9 9.43 -23.41 3.55
N GLU A 10 9.63 -24.72 3.46
CA GLU A 10 10.96 -25.34 3.48
C GLU A 10 11.87 -24.82 2.36
N ALA A 11 11.33 -24.60 1.15
CA ALA A 11 12.09 -24.05 0.04
C ALA A 11 12.46 -22.56 0.25
N ALA A 12 11.62 -21.79 0.95
CA ALA A 12 11.90 -20.40 1.27
C ALA A 12 13.06 -20.26 2.27
N ASP A 13 13.16 -21.16 3.25
CA ASP A 13 14.25 -21.18 4.24
C ASP A 13 15.64 -21.46 3.64
N LEU A 14 15.68 -22.01 2.41
CA LEU A 14 16.94 -22.26 1.69
C LEU A 14 17.47 -21.02 0.97
N VAL A 15 16.66 -19.97 0.81
CA VAL A 15 17.07 -18.74 0.14
C VAL A 15 18.04 -17.97 1.05
N LYS A 16 19.25 -17.72 0.55
CA LYS A 16 20.25 -16.89 1.22
C LYS A 16 20.36 -15.55 0.52
N ILE A 17 20.32 -14.48 1.29
CA ILE A 17 20.43 -13.10 0.79
C ILE A 17 21.56 -12.43 1.57
N GLU A 18 22.47 -11.78 0.86
CA GLU A 18 23.44 -10.86 1.45
C GLU A 18 22.80 -9.47 1.46
N VAL A 19 22.65 -8.90 2.66
CA VAL A 19 22.01 -7.61 2.87
C VAL A 19 23.03 -6.68 3.52
N GLU A 20 23.19 -5.49 2.95
CA GLU A 20 23.88 -4.39 3.62
C GLU A 20 22.90 -3.68 4.55
N GLU A 21 23.22 -3.65 5.85
CA GLU A 21 22.39 -2.94 6.82
C GLU A 21 22.56 -1.42 6.67
N LEU A 22 21.45 -0.74 6.42
CA LEU A 22 21.38 0.72 6.39
C LEU A 22 20.72 1.24 7.66
N ARG A 23 21.09 2.46 8.08
CA ARG A 23 20.44 3.12 9.22
C ARG A 23 18.94 3.34 8.93
N PRO A 24 18.03 2.80 9.74
CA PRO A 24 16.60 2.95 9.49
C PRO A 24 16.11 4.36 9.86
N VAL A 25 15.02 4.77 9.20
CA VAL A 25 14.28 6.00 9.51
C VAL A 25 12.91 5.59 10.05
N LEU A 26 12.68 5.77 11.35
CA LEU A 26 11.52 5.20 12.06
C LEU A 26 10.55 6.25 12.63
N THR A 27 10.90 7.53 12.55
CA THR A 27 10.09 8.65 13.06
C THR A 27 9.90 9.70 11.97
N ILE A 28 8.86 10.53 12.10
CA ILE A 28 8.62 11.64 11.18
C ILE A 28 9.76 12.67 11.30
N GLU A 29 10.22 12.91 12.53
CA GLU A 29 11.29 13.85 12.86
C GLU A 29 12.61 13.45 12.20
N ASP A 30 12.93 12.14 12.17
CA ASP A 30 14.13 11.65 11.48
C ASP A 30 13.97 11.70 9.96
N ALA A 31 12.78 11.39 9.45
CA ALA A 31 12.50 11.46 8.02
C ALA A 31 12.71 12.88 7.48
N LEU A 32 12.26 13.90 8.21
CA LEU A 32 12.37 15.31 7.80
C LEU A 32 13.82 15.83 7.70
N LYS A 33 14.80 15.13 8.28
CA LYS A 33 16.21 15.53 8.20
C LYS A 33 16.88 15.12 6.88
N ASP A 34 16.28 14.20 6.13
CA ASP A 34 16.79 13.67 4.86
C ASP A 34 18.25 13.14 4.93
N GLU A 35 18.73 12.75 6.11
CA GLU A 35 20.09 12.20 6.29
C GLU A 35 20.24 10.77 5.75
N VAL A 36 19.16 10.00 5.79
CA VAL A 36 19.02 8.73 5.07
C VAL A 36 17.77 8.84 4.22
N LEU A 37 17.92 8.65 2.92
CA LEU A 37 16.82 8.72 1.98
C LEU A 37 16.21 7.33 1.81
N VAL A 38 14.94 7.18 2.17
CA VAL A 38 14.19 5.93 1.96
C VAL A 38 13.89 5.74 0.47
N HIS A 39 13.52 6.83 -0.21
CA HIS A 39 13.28 6.86 -1.66
C HIS A 39 13.68 8.21 -2.27
N GLY A 40 14.17 8.18 -3.52
CA GLY A 40 14.35 9.39 -4.32
C GLY A 40 15.34 10.39 -3.72
N LYS A 41 14.93 11.66 -3.61
CA LYS A 41 15.78 12.79 -3.18
C LYS A 41 15.34 13.41 -1.85
N SER A 42 14.20 12.99 -1.30
CA SER A 42 13.65 13.46 -0.03
C SER A 42 12.65 12.44 0.51
N ASN A 43 12.55 12.34 1.82
CA ASN A 43 11.56 11.53 2.52
C ASN A 43 10.17 12.18 2.55
N ILE A 44 10.01 13.41 2.03
CA ILE A 44 8.70 14.06 1.87
C ILE A 44 7.98 13.43 0.67
N GLY A 45 7.08 12.47 0.94
CA GLY A 45 6.29 11.82 -0.11
C GLY A 45 5.30 12.76 -0.82
N VAL A 46 4.65 13.65 -0.06
CA VAL A 46 3.69 14.64 -0.58
C VAL A 46 3.69 15.88 0.32
N SER A 47 3.67 17.09 -0.28
CA SER A 47 3.42 18.35 0.44
C SER A 47 2.23 19.08 -0.18
N LYS A 48 1.24 19.45 0.64
CA LYS A 48 0.04 20.19 0.20
C LYS A 48 -0.26 21.32 1.16
N LYS A 49 -0.51 22.51 0.60
CA LYS A 49 -0.91 23.70 1.36
C LYS A 49 -2.35 24.05 1.01
N ILE A 50 -3.26 23.90 1.98
CA ILE A 50 -4.67 24.26 1.83
C ILE A 50 -4.90 25.63 2.46
N ARG A 51 -5.47 26.57 1.72
CA ARG A 51 -5.84 27.90 2.22
C ARG A 51 -7.28 28.19 1.83
N LYS A 52 -8.08 28.69 2.78
CA LYS A 52 -9.45 29.13 2.55
C LYS A 52 -9.71 30.36 3.40
N GLY A 53 -10.28 31.41 2.80
CA GLY A 53 -10.47 32.71 3.46
C GLY A 53 -9.16 33.51 3.63
N ASN A 54 -9.19 34.51 4.51
CA ASN A 54 -8.02 35.32 4.87
C ASN A 54 -7.55 34.97 6.29
N PRO A 55 -6.49 34.15 6.45
CA PRO A 55 -6.01 33.74 7.76
C PRO A 55 -5.29 34.86 8.53
N SER A 56 -4.82 35.91 7.84
CA SER A 56 -4.12 37.02 8.48
C SER A 56 -5.08 37.81 9.35
N GLY A 57 -4.77 37.95 10.65
CA GLY A 57 -5.57 38.70 11.62
C GLY A 57 -6.87 38.01 12.07
N TYR A 58 -7.14 36.76 11.63
CA TYR A 58 -8.35 36.06 12.04
C TYR A 58 -8.38 35.82 13.56
N PHE A 59 -7.24 35.39 14.12
CA PHE A 59 -7.10 35.11 15.55
C PHE A 59 -7.15 36.36 16.43
N GLU A 60 -6.85 37.56 15.90
CA GLU A 60 -6.86 38.82 16.66
C GLU A 60 -8.27 39.21 17.14
N ASN A 61 -9.31 38.72 16.45
CA ASN A 61 -10.70 38.98 16.78
C ASN A 61 -11.32 37.86 17.65
N CYS A 62 -10.55 36.85 18.05
CA CYS A 62 -11.03 35.76 18.88
C CYS A 62 -10.89 36.12 20.36
N GLU A 63 -11.92 35.84 21.17
CA GLU A 63 -11.87 36.00 22.63
C GLU A 63 -10.90 34.99 23.27
N LEU A 64 -10.85 33.77 22.73
CA LEU A 64 -9.95 32.70 23.15
C LEU A 64 -9.40 31.95 21.94
N VAL A 65 -8.13 31.55 22.03
CA VAL A 65 -7.44 30.72 21.04
C VAL A 65 -6.85 29.51 21.77
N PHE A 66 -7.10 28.32 21.24
CA PHE A 66 -6.55 27.07 21.76
C PHE A 66 -5.67 26.43 20.71
N GLU A 67 -4.47 26.04 21.13
CA GLU A 67 -3.50 25.33 20.30
C GLU A 67 -3.16 24.01 20.97
N GLY A 68 -2.96 22.97 20.17
CA GLY A 68 -2.64 21.64 20.66
C GLY A 68 -2.07 20.77 19.55
N GLU A 69 -1.16 19.90 19.93
CA GLU A 69 -0.63 18.85 19.08
C GLU A 69 -1.39 17.55 19.35
N PHE A 70 -1.84 16.90 18.30
CA PHE A 70 -2.61 15.66 18.38
C PHE A 70 -1.94 14.59 17.55
N TYR A 71 -1.85 13.38 18.11
CA TYR A 71 -1.24 12.23 17.46
C TYR A 71 -2.21 11.05 17.49
N ALA A 72 -2.22 10.27 16.42
CA ALA A 72 -2.88 8.98 16.36
C ALA A 72 -1.82 7.91 16.12
N HIS A 73 -1.90 6.81 16.87
CA HIS A 73 -0.99 5.69 16.69
C HIS A 73 -1.36 4.87 15.45
N TYR A 74 -0.41 4.05 15.01
CA TYR A 74 -0.64 3.05 13.97
C TYR A 74 -1.78 2.10 14.36
N GLN A 75 -2.63 1.79 13.40
CA GLN A 75 -3.75 0.86 13.55
C GLN A 75 -3.79 -0.09 12.35
N GLU A 76 -3.97 -1.37 12.63
CA GLU A 76 -4.19 -2.41 11.62
C GLU A 76 -5.70 -2.67 11.49
N GLN A 77 -6.16 -2.94 10.27
CA GLN A 77 -7.58 -3.12 9.96
C GLN A 77 -8.15 -4.43 10.53
N ALA A 78 -7.30 -5.43 10.79
CA ALA A 78 -7.63 -6.63 11.57
C ALA A 78 -8.91 -7.35 11.12
N TYR A 79 -9.17 -7.41 9.81
CA TYR A 79 -10.24 -8.23 9.25
C TYR A 79 -9.94 -9.71 9.48
N MET A 80 -10.97 -10.51 9.76
CA MET A 80 -10.80 -11.87 10.27
C MET A 80 -10.23 -12.84 9.23
N GLU A 81 -10.56 -12.63 7.95
CA GLU A 81 -10.02 -13.42 6.86
C GLU A 81 -8.70 -12.80 6.36
N THR A 82 -7.60 -13.56 6.39
CA THR A 82 -6.32 -13.07 5.85
C THR A 82 -6.37 -12.88 4.33
N GLN A 83 -5.50 -12.02 3.79
CA GLN A 83 -5.38 -11.82 2.34
C GLN A 83 -4.97 -13.12 1.63
N GLY A 84 -5.64 -13.44 0.52
CA GLY A 84 -5.36 -14.63 -0.27
C GLY A 84 -5.76 -14.47 -1.72
N VAL A 85 -4.98 -15.08 -2.61
CA VAL A 85 -5.22 -15.07 -4.06
C VAL A 85 -4.89 -16.42 -4.68
N ILE A 86 -5.70 -16.85 -5.64
CA ILE A 86 -5.47 -18.01 -6.50
C ILE A 86 -5.41 -17.52 -7.94
N VAL A 87 -4.33 -17.86 -8.65
CA VAL A 87 -4.16 -17.52 -10.06
C VAL A 87 -4.18 -18.80 -10.88
N VAL A 88 -5.06 -18.83 -11.87
CA VAL A 88 -5.25 -19.97 -12.77
C VAL A 88 -4.93 -19.50 -14.19
N PRO A 89 -4.04 -20.17 -14.94
CA PRO A 89 -3.89 -19.93 -16.36
C PRO A 89 -5.22 -20.13 -17.08
N ASP A 90 -5.57 -19.20 -17.94
CA ASP A 90 -6.85 -19.15 -18.63
C ASP A 90 -6.61 -19.09 -20.14
N ILE A 91 -7.29 -19.94 -20.91
CA ILE A 91 -7.08 -20.00 -22.35
C ILE A 91 -7.62 -18.74 -23.06
N ASP A 92 -8.74 -18.21 -22.57
CA ASP A 92 -9.42 -17.06 -23.14
C ASP A 92 -8.75 -15.77 -22.64
N TYR A 93 -8.51 -15.69 -21.33
CA TYR A 93 -8.04 -14.48 -20.66
C TYR A 93 -6.57 -14.51 -20.30
N GLY A 94 -5.77 -15.52 -20.62
CA GLY A 94 -4.38 -15.64 -20.16
C GLY A 94 -4.26 -16.05 -18.69
N TYR A 95 -4.84 -15.25 -17.78
CA TYR A 95 -4.93 -15.55 -16.35
C TYR A 95 -6.30 -15.15 -15.77
N THR A 96 -6.87 -16.04 -14.96
CA THR A 96 -7.98 -15.73 -14.08
C THR A 96 -7.49 -15.72 -12.62
N VAL A 97 -7.78 -14.63 -11.92
CA VAL A 97 -7.33 -14.34 -10.56
C VAL A 97 -8.54 -14.29 -9.64
N TYR A 98 -8.58 -15.18 -8.66
CA TYR A 98 -9.59 -15.23 -7.62
C TYR A 98 -8.99 -14.74 -6.30
N GLY A 99 -9.71 -13.96 -5.52
CA GLY A 99 -9.23 -13.64 -4.18
C GLY A 99 -10.10 -12.67 -3.42
N THR A 100 -9.69 -12.46 -2.19
CA THR A 100 -10.31 -11.52 -1.26
C THR A 100 -9.78 -10.14 -1.60
N MET A 101 -10.66 -9.19 -1.93
CA MET A 101 -10.27 -7.84 -2.35
C MET A 101 -11.45 -6.87 -2.30
N GLN A 102 -11.17 -5.57 -2.25
CA GLN A 102 -12.22 -4.53 -2.34
C GLN A 102 -12.40 -3.95 -3.75
N CYS A 103 -11.37 -4.02 -4.61
CA CYS A 103 -11.34 -3.30 -5.87
C CYS A 103 -10.70 -4.13 -7.00
N PRO A 104 -11.45 -5.10 -7.60
CA PRO A 104 -10.91 -6.01 -8.62
C PRO A 104 -10.29 -5.30 -9.84
N TYR A 105 -10.83 -4.15 -10.23
CA TYR A 105 -10.33 -3.37 -11.36
C TYR A 105 -8.90 -2.83 -11.16
N TYR A 106 -8.53 -2.46 -9.93
CA TYR A 106 -7.17 -1.99 -9.65
C TYR A 106 -6.15 -3.12 -9.70
N VAL A 107 -6.55 -4.32 -9.26
CA VAL A 107 -5.73 -5.54 -9.41
C VAL A 107 -5.46 -5.81 -10.88
N GLN A 108 -6.51 -5.76 -11.71
CA GLN A 108 -6.41 -6.05 -13.15
C GLN A 108 -5.43 -5.09 -13.84
N GLY A 109 -5.54 -3.79 -13.55
CA GLY A 109 -4.64 -2.77 -14.11
C GLY A 109 -3.19 -2.96 -13.67
N ALA A 110 -2.96 -3.29 -12.40
CA ALA A 110 -1.61 -3.52 -11.92
C ALA A 110 -0.98 -4.81 -12.44
N LEU A 111 -1.75 -5.91 -12.53
CA LEU A 111 -1.29 -7.15 -13.16
C LEU A 111 -0.93 -6.92 -14.63
N SER A 112 -1.76 -6.17 -15.36
CA SER A 112 -1.46 -5.76 -16.73
C SER A 112 -0.13 -4.99 -16.81
N HIS A 113 0.10 -4.05 -15.90
CA HIS A 113 1.34 -3.28 -15.83
C HIS A 113 2.58 -4.14 -15.51
N VAL A 114 2.50 -4.96 -14.46
CA VAL A 114 3.64 -5.78 -13.99
C VAL A 114 3.99 -6.90 -14.96
N LEU A 115 2.98 -7.55 -15.55
CA LEU A 115 3.18 -8.67 -16.48
C LEU A 115 3.40 -8.22 -17.92
N GLY A 116 3.18 -6.93 -18.24
CA GLY A 116 3.30 -6.40 -19.60
C GLY A 116 2.27 -6.95 -20.59
N ILE A 117 1.08 -7.37 -20.11
CA ILE A 117 0.00 -7.92 -20.94
C ILE A 117 -1.21 -6.99 -20.93
N PRO A 118 -2.05 -6.98 -21.98
CA PRO A 118 -3.26 -6.18 -22.00
C PRO A 118 -4.21 -6.52 -20.84
N MET A 119 -4.95 -5.55 -20.31
CA MET A 119 -5.97 -5.80 -19.28
C MET A 119 -7.03 -6.84 -19.71
N SER A 120 -7.33 -6.92 -21.01
CA SER A 120 -8.22 -7.95 -21.58
C SER A 120 -7.67 -9.38 -21.45
N ARG A 121 -6.37 -9.52 -21.15
CA ARG A 121 -5.68 -10.78 -20.85
C ARG A 121 -5.45 -10.96 -19.34
N VAL A 122 -6.30 -10.36 -18.51
CA VAL A 122 -6.39 -10.64 -17.08
C VAL A 122 -7.86 -10.58 -16.67
N ARG A 123 -8.39 -11.67 -16.13
CA ARG A 123 -9.71 -11.69 -15.50
C ARG A 123 -9.54 -11.71 -13.99
N VAL A 124 -10.17 -10.78 -13.28
CA VAL A 124 -10.12 -10.72 -11.82
C VAL A 124 -11.52 -10.94 -11.26
N ILE A 125 -11.65 -11.91 -10.37
CA ILE A 125 -12.88 -12.30 -9.71
C ILE A 125 -12.67 -12.12 -8.21
N GLN A 126 -13.40 -11.17 -7.65
CA GLN A 126 -13.50 -11.05 -6.20
C GLN A 126 -14.35 -12.21 -5.68
N THR A 127 -13.82 -12.96 -4.70
CA THR A 127 -14.59 -13.97 -3.96
C THR A 127 -15.32 -13.32 -2.79
N GLU A 128 -16.08 -14.12 -2.04
CA GLU A 128 -16.56 -13.74 -0.71
C GLU A 128 -15.37 -13.22 0.12
N THR A 129 -15.56 -12.07 0.79
CA THR A 129 -14.50 -11.35 1.51
C THR A 129 -14.91 -11.16 2.96
N GLY A 130 -14.17 -11.75 3.90
CA GLY A 130 -14.36 -11.73 5.35
C GLY A 130 -13.90 -10.44 6.04
N GLY A 131 -14.21 -9.28 5.42
CA GLY A 131 -13.80 -7.96 5.88
C GLY A 131 -12.57 -7.43 5.15
N ALA A 132 -12.39 -6.11 5.22
CA ALA A 132 -11.26 -5.43 4.58
C ALA A 132 -10.96 -4.06 5.20
N PHE A 133 -12.00 -3.25 5.45
CA PHE A 133 -11.92 -1.96 6.15
C PHE A 133 -10.86 -0.98 5.61
N GLY A 134 -10.55 -1.05 4.31
CA GLY A 134 -9.50 -0.24 3.69
C GLY A 134 -8.08 -0.80 3.84
N GLY A 135 -7.92 -2.00 4.43
CA GLY A 135 -6.66 -2.76 4.52
C GLY A 135 -6.53 -3.87 3.46
N ASN A 136 -7.60 -4.16 2.72
CA ASN A 136 -7.55 -4.96 1.48
C ASN A 136 -7.86 -4.15 0.19
N PRO A 137 -7.37 -2.90 0.02
CA PRO A 137 -7.42 -2.21 -1.25
C PRO A 137 -6.28 -2.79 -2.09
N THR A 138 -6.63 -3.49 -3.15
CA THR A 138 -5.61 -3.99 -4.05
C THR A 138 -5.01 -2.81 -4.80
N ILE A 139 -3.81 -2.43 -4.36
CA ILE A 139 -2.88 -1.50 -5.00
C ILE A 139 -3.39 -0.05 -4.96
N SER A 140 -2.94 0.69 -3.93
CA SER A 140 -3.10 2.14 -3.89
C SER A 140 -2.34 2.77 -5.07
N LYS A 141 -2.92 3.79 -5.69
CA LYS A 141 -2.27 4.60 -6.75
C LYS A 141 -1.05 5.33 -6.17
N GLY A 142 0.09 4.65 -6.09
CA GLY A 142 1.41 5.25 -5.88
C GLY A 142 2.26 5.28 -7.15
N LEU A 143 1.96 4.43 -8.14
CA LEU A 143 2.68 4.33 -9.40
C LEU A 143 1.88 5.02 -10.52
N ARG A 144 1.87 6.34 -10.52
CA ARG A 144 1.71 7.10 -11.76
C ARG A 144 3.03 7.78 -12.03
N ASN A 145 3.70 7.35 -13.10
CA ASN A 145 4.68 8.19 -13.78
C ASN A 145 3.98 9.44 -14.32
#